data_AF-A0A067D0C2-F1
#
_entry.id   AF-A0A067D0C2-F1
#
_cell.length_a   1.000
_cell.length_b   1.000
_cell.length_c   1.000
_cell.angle_alpha   90.00
_cell.angle_beta   90.00
_cell.angle_gamma   90.00
#
_symmetry.space_group_name_H-M   'P 1'
#
loop_
_entity.id
_entity.type
_entity.pdbx_description
1 polymer ?
#
loop_
_entity_poly.entity_id
_entity_poly.type
_entity_poly.pdbx_seq_one_letter_code
_entity_poly.pdbx_strand_id
1 'polypeptide(L)'
;MQRVFESNELLHEVLAYLGVRDLGAASQVCLRWHLLGSHDVLWVALASRALHGPETTALHELLGHKAYLRQLARACRQPSHDGAVHFIESAAWPRLCARDKWLARTFIASSLDALTSTAKASEDPAYPPESVLSGLLCAYADLLEENFADLAAAASLLRRAIPFSPDPARLLHNLALLEDKQGNLDAAEAAFREAHAADPRYQRVLCNYAVFLDERRQRFEAARAMYEAALANDPTDLDTYAAFADFLTFKQPDLDRAEGLFRNALRHLATLSTPLEDGQDLKIIIQFAEFLAYVQQDMAAATPIYRMLLPRPQREPMHARAHLLLCVGLLSYAIASVFACNDYALGRQLVVEAMTLSVYQSSDDLLLLRYKRTAACVVHHEFSLTTTLDVDALGPLAGLLLYLTGDMARALQLWATCIESLDSVHQREYAFAGYCLGVVFHLRGGPAKRPLATQVLAKALTSDVHGVELRNVCFLLREYVRSRPSTAAAGALAFLDVLTQYELAHQSQTNE
;
A
#
# COMPACT_ATOMS: atom_id res chain seq x y z
N MET A 1 -30.55 -46.90 29.19
CA MET A 1 -30.27 -45.46 29.01
C MET A 1 -29.69 -44.75 30.25
N GLN A 2 -29.26 -45.43 31.32
CA GLN A 2 -28.84 -44.77 32.57
C GLN A 2 -27.50 -45.27 33.16
N ARG A 3 -26.62 -45.87 32.34
CA ARG A 3 -25.33 -46.42 32.76
C ARG A 3 -24.16 -46.07 31.84
N VAL A 4 -24.24 -44.93 31.16
CA VAL A 4 -23.22 -44.51 30.18
C VAL A 4 -22.83 -43.07 30.43
N PHE A 5 -22.37 -42.78 31.65
CA PHE A 5 -21.92 -41.44 32.00
C PHE A 5 -20.41 -41.29 32.10
N GLU A 6 -19.60 -42.36 32.05
CA GLU A 6 -18.16 -42.22 32.33
C GLU A 6 -17.21 -43.18 31.57
N SER A 7 -17.69 -44.06 30.67
CA SER A 7 -16.76 -45.02 30.02
C SER A 7 -16.17 -44.49 28.69
N ASN A 8 -14.84 -44.40 28.66
CA ASN A 8 -14.02 -44.16 27.45
C ASN A 8 -14.27 -45.18 26.32
N GLU A 9 -14.93 -46.31 26.59
CA GLU A 9 -15.17 -47.38 25.62
C GLU A 9 -16.08 -46.96 24.46
N LEU A 10 -17.18 -46.24 24.74
CA LEU A 10 -18.09 -45.79 23.69
C LEU A 10 -17.45 -44.68 22.84
N LEU A 11 -16.58 -43.89 23.45
CA LEU A 11 -15.71 -42.94 22.75
C LEU A 11 -14.77 -43.69 21.80
N HIS A 12 -14.11 -44.75 22.24
CA HIS A 12 -13.22 -45.56 21.40
C HIS A 12 -13.95 -46.21 20.21
N GLU A 13 -15.15 -46.76 20.42
CA GLU A 13 -15.97 -47.36 19.35
C GLU A 13 -16.44 -46.33 18.32
N VAL A 14 -16.94 -45.16 18.78
CA VAL A 14 -17.38 -44.07 17.89
C VAL A 14 -16.20 -43.50 17.11
N LEU A 15 -15.04 -43.32 17.76
CA LEU A 15 -13.82 -42.89 17.09
C LEU A 15 -13.42 -43.93 16.04
N ALA A 16 -13.37 -45.22 16.35
CA ALA A 16 -12.98 -46.27 15.38
C ALA A 16 -13.84 -46.27 14.10
N TYR A 17 -15.09 -45.80 14.19
CA TYR A 17 -16.02 -45.70 13.06
C TYR A 17 -15.95 -44.40 12.25
N LEU A 18 -15.41 -43.31 12.79
CA LEU A 18 -15.44 -41.99 12.14
C LEU A 18 -14.10 -41.68 11.44
N GLY A 19 -14.10 -41.74 10.10
CA GLY A 19 -13.04 -41.16 9.27
C GLY A 19 -13.21 -39.63 9.10
N VAL A 20 -12.18 -38.95 8.58
CA VAL A 20 -12.21 -37.49 8.35
C VAL A 20 -13.38 -37.06 7.44
N ARG A 21 -13.78 -37.94 6.49
CA ARG A 21 -14.94 -37.72 5.60
C ARG A 21 -16.29 -37.87 6.31
N ASP A 22 -16.38 -38.70 7.35
CA ASP A 22 -17.62 -38.98 8.09
C ASP A 22 -17.90 -37.99 9.22
N LEU A 23 -16.91 -37.17 9.61
CA LEU A 23 -17.06 -36.05 10.55
C LEU A 23 -18.18 -35.08 10.12
N GLY A 24 -18.31 -34.84 8.81
CA GLY A 24 -19.33 -33.96 8.24
C GLY A 24 -20.75 -34.53 8.34
N ALA A 25 -20.89 -35.85 8.26
CA ALA A 25 -22.15 -36.59 8.37
C ALA A 25 -22.55 -36.78 9.83
N ALA A 26 -21.58 -37.07 10.71
CA ALA A 26 -21.86 -37.24 12.11
C ALA A 26 -22.51 -35.97 12.73
N SER A 27 -22.25 -34.76 12.19
CA SER A 27 -22.75 -33.49 12.75
C SER A 27 -24.25 -33.37 12.59
N GLN A 28 -24.80 -34.15 11.66
CA GLN A 28 -26.22 -34.29 11.40
C GLN A 28 -26.83 -35.45 12.20
N VAL A 29 -26.01 -36.40 12.69
CA VAL A 29 -26.47 -37.66 13.31
C VAL A 29 -26.78 -37.53 14.81
N CYS A 30 -26.37 -36.47 15.51
CA CYS A 30 -26.65 -36.41 16.96
C CYS A 30 -26.97 -35.01 17.51
N LEU A 31 -28.22 -34.85 17.97
CA LEU A 31 -28.64 -33.88 18.98
C LEU A 31 -27.72 -33.93 20.24
N ARG A 32 -27.04 -35.06 20.48
CA ARG A 32 -26.03 -35.28 21.52
C ARG A 32 -24.64 -34.68 21.25
N TRP A 33 -24.32 -34.27 20.02
CA TRP A 33 -23.03 -33.64 19.75
C TRP A 33 -22.93 -32.23 20.36
N HIS A 34 -24.08 -31.56 20.54
CA HIS A 34 -24.15 -30.34 21.34
C HIS A 34 -23.84 -30.60 22.83
N LEU A 35 -24.28 -31.75 23.37
CA LEU A 35 -24.06 -32.17 24.76
C LEU A 35 -22.64 -32.74 25.03
N LEU A 36 -21.99 -33.33 24.02
CA LEU A 36 -20.57 -33.77 24.06
C LEU A 36 -19.57 -32.62 23.81
N GLY A 37 -20.07 -31.41 23.54
CA GLY A 37 -19.26 -30.24 23.20
C GLY A 37 -18.34 -29.71 24.32
N SER A 38 -18.43 -30.27 25.53
CA SER A 38 -17.64 -29.97 26.73
C SER A 38 -16.52 -31.00 27.02
N HIS A 39 -16.46 -32.11 26.28
CA HIS A 39 -15.45 -33.16 26.52
C HIS A 39 -14.17 -32.89 25.73
N ASP A 40 -13.20 -32.25 26.37
CA ASP A 40 -11.95 -31.80 25.72
C ASP A 40 -11.16 -32.98 25.12
N VAL A 41 -11.11 -34.11 25.83
CA VAL A 41 -10.44 -35.36 25.40
C VAL A 41 -10.92 -35.86 24.04
N LEU A 42 -12.22 -35.75 23.75
CA LEU A 42 -12.80 -36.19 22.47
C LEU A 42 -12.37 -35.27 21.32
N TRP A 43 -12.38 -33.96 21.55
CA TRP A 43 -11.93 -32.98 20.55
C TRP A 43 -10.45 -33.14 20.24
N VAL A 44 -9.62 -33.35 21.27
CA VAL A 44 -8.20 -33.65 21.12
C VAL A 44 -7.99 -34.90 20.26
N ALA A 45 -8.65 -36.01 20.60
CA ALA A 45 -8.48 -37.28 19.87
C ALA A 45 -8.93 -37.20 18.40
N LEU A 46 -10.04 -36.52 18.12
CA LEU A 46 -10.51 -36.30 16.75
C LEU A 46 -9.57 -35.39 15.96
N ALA A 47 -9.10 -34.31 16.59
CA ALA A 47 -8.21 -33.37 15.94
C ALA A 47 -6.91 -34.06 15.54
N SER A 48 -6.30 -34.85 16.45
CA SER A 48 -5.08 -35.61 16.19
C SER A 48 -5.19 -36.57 15.00
N ARG A 49 -6.39 -37.11 14.71
CA ARG A 49 -6.63 -37.99 13.55
C ARG A 49 -6.82 -37.24 12.23
N ALA A 50 -7.11 -35.95 12.32
CA ALA A 50 -7.32 -35.08 11.18
C ALA A 50 -6.07 -34.24 10.82
N LEU A 51 -4.97 -34.44 11.54
CA LEU A 51 -3.66 -33.88 11.22
C LEU A 51 -2.96 -34.84 10.26
N HIS A 52 -2.67 -34.37 9.06
CA HIS A 52 -2.08 -35.17 7.99
C HIS A 52 -0.60 -34.85 7.80
N GLY A 53 -0.21 -33.61 8.11
CA GLY A 53 1.14 -33.13 7.97
C GLY A 53 1.34 -31.79 8.68
N PRO A 54 2.50 -31.16 8.48
CA PRO A 54 2.92 -30.03 9.29
C PRO A 54 2.01 -28.80 9.09
N GLU A 55 1.47 -28.58 7.88
CA GLU A 55 0.58 -27.46 7.58
C GLU A 55 -0.73 -27.53 8.38
N THR A 56 -1.39 -28.69 8.42
CA THR A 56 -2.61 -28.90 9.22
C THR A 56 -2.33 -28.94 10.72
N THR A 57 -1.19 -29.49 11.15
CA THR A 57 -0.76 -29.45 12.56
C THR A 57 -0.58 -28.03 13.06
N ALA A 58 0.16 -27.19 12.32
CA ALA A 58 0.38 -25.80 12.70
C ALA A 58 -0.93 -25.00 12.76
N LEU A 59 -1.83 -25.21 11.79
CA LEU A 59 -3.13 -24.55 11.78
C LEU A 59 -4.02 -25.00 12.95
N HIS A 60 -3.95 -26.27 13.31
CA HIS A 60 -4.64 -26.82 14.46
C HIS A 60 -4.13 -26.24 15.78
N GLU A 61 -2.82 -26.13 15.96
CA GLU A 61 -2.22 -25.49 17.14
C GLU A 61 -2.67 -24.02 17.28
N LEU A 62 -2.80 -23.32 16.15
CA LEU A 62 -3.26 -21.94 16.10
C LEU A 62 -4.76 -21.77 16.44
N LEU A 63 -5.62 -22.65 15.92
CA LEU A 63 -7.08 -22.56 16.06
C LEU A 63 -7.62 -23.27 17.31
N GLY A 64 -6.88 -24.25 17.83
CA GLY A 64 -7.36 -25.20 18.81
C GLY A 64 -8.29 -26.26 18.22
N HIS A 65 -8.39 -27.39 18.93
CA HIS A 65 -9.06 -28.63 18.49
C HIS A 65 -10.44 -28.40 17.86
N LYS A 66 -11.32 -27.67 18.57
CA LYS A 66 -12.74 -27.51 18.21
C LYS A 66 -12.97 -26.60 17.00
N ALA A 67 -12.20 -25.51 16.89
CA ALA A 67 -12.35 -24.56 15.79
C ALA A 67 -11.75 -25.13 14.50
N TYR A 68 -10.59 -25.79 14.60
CA TYR A 68 -9.96 -26.49 13.49
C TYR A 68 -10.92 -27.52 12.87
N LEU A 69 -11.47 -28.43 13.68
CA LEU A 69 -12.36 -29.48 13.20
C LEU A 69 -13.65 -28.95 12.55
N ARG A 70 -14.18 -27.83 13.05
CA ARG A 70 -15.34 -27.16 12.42
C ARG A 70 -14.99 -26.59 11.04
N GLN A 71 -13.82 -25.96 10.91
CA GLN A 71 -13.38 -25.41 9.63
C GLN A 71 -13.01 -26.51 8.65
N LEU A 72 -12.34 -27.57 9.11
CA LEU A 72 -12.04 -28.75 8.30
C LEU A 72 -13.31 -29.43 7.80
N ALA A 73 -14.31 -29.63 8.66
CA ALA A 73 -15.60 -30.19 8.26
C ALA A 73 -16.34 -29.32 7.23
N ARG A 74 -16.17 -28.00 7.27
CA ARG A 74 -16.68 -27.09 6.24
C ARG A 74 -15.88 -27.20 4.94
N ALA A 75 -14.55 -27.31 5.03
CA ALA A 75 -13.67 -27.47 3.88
C ALA A 75 -13.98 -28.76 3.11
N CYS A 76 -14.19 -29.87 3.82
CA CYS A 76 -14.59 -31.16 3.23
C CYS A 76 -15.96 -31.12 2.51
N ARG A 77 -16.79 -30.09 2.74
CA ARG A 77 -18.07 -29.86 2.03
C ARG A 77 -17.91 -28.97 0.79
N GLN A 78 -16.73 -28.35 0.60
CA GLN A 78 -16.33 -27.61 -0.60
C GLN A 78 -15.71 -28.62 -1.62
N PRO A 79 -15.26 -28.23 -2.84
CA PRO A 79 -14.90 -29.21 -3.87
C PRO A 79 -13.72 -30.11 -3.43
N SER A 80 -13.64 -31.29 -4.04
CA SER A 80 -12.65 -32.32 -3.70
C SER A 80 -11.21 -31.86 -3.91
N HIS A 81 -10.33 -32.25 -2.97
CA HIS A 81 -8.88 -31.95 -2.98
C HIS A 81 -8.16 -32.32 -4.29
N ASP A 82 -8.66 -33.33 -5.01
CA ASP A 82 -8.07 -33.83 -6.26
C ASP A 82 -8.00 -32.76 -7.38
N GLY A 83 -8.76 -31.66 -7.26
CA GLY A 83 -8.74 -30.52 -8.18
C GLY A 83 -8.35 -29.18 -7.54
N ALA A 84 -7.59 -29.20 -6.44
CA ALA A 84 -7.33 -28.00 -5.63
C ALA A 84 -6.72 -26.82 -6.43
N VAL A 85 -5.80 -27.09 -7.35
CA VAL A 85 -5.19 -26.04 -8.20
C VAL A 85 -6.22 -25.42 -9.15
N HIS A 86 -7.03 -26.22 -9.84
CA HIS A 86 -8.10 -25.71 -10.69
C HIS A 86 -9.14 -24.88 -9.92
N PHE A 87 -9.42 -25.24 -8.66
CA PHE A 87 -10.30 -24.45 -7.82
C PHE A 87 -9.68 -23.10 -7.47
N ILE A 88 -8.39 -23.06 -7.12
CA ILE A 88 -7.64 -21.84 -6.81
C ILE A 88 -7.54 -20.92 -8.03
N GLU A 89 -7.38 -21.49 -9.22
CA GLU A 89 -7.37 -20.73 -10.49
C GLU A 89 -8.76 -20.25 -10.92
N SER A 90 -9.83 -20.73 -10.27
CA SER A 90 -11.19 -20.37 -10.62
C SER A 90 -11.62 -19.03 -10.01
N ALA A 91 -12.62 -18.38 -10.63
CA ALA A 91 -13.26 -17.18 -10.10
C ALA A 91 -13.95 -17.37 -8.74
N ALA A 92 -14.08 -18.60 -8.24
CA ALA A 92 -14.64 -18.88 -6.93
C ALA A 92 -13.63 -18.67 -5.80
N TRP A 93 -12.33 -18.77 -6.07
CA TRP A 93 -11.29 -18.69 -5.05
C TRP A 93 -11.19 -17.31 -4.38
N PRO A 94 -11.12 -16.18 -5.11
CA PRO A 94 -11.11 -14.86 -4.49
C PRO A 94 -12.37 -14.60 -3.65
N ARG A 95 -13.53 -15.10 -4.09
CA ARG A 95 -14.80 -14.99 -3.36
C ARG A 95 -14.75 -15.78 -2.05
N LEU A 96 -14.10 -16.94 -2.04
CA LEU A 96 -13.90 -17.73 -0.83
C LEU A 96 -12.99 -17.01 0.15
N CYS A 97 -11.85 -16.49 -0.32
CA CYS A 97 -10.90 -15.73 0.52
C CYS A 97 -11.56 -14.52 1.17
N ALA A 98 -12.35 -13.77 0.39
CA ALA A 98 -13.11 -12.62 0.90
C ALA A 98 -14.20 -13.01 1.91
N ARG A 99 -14.86 -14.17 1.72
CA ARG A 99 -15.97 -14.61 2.58
C ARG A 99 -15.51 -15.27 3.88
N ASP A 100 -14.52 -16.15 3.81
CA ASP A 100 -14.00 -16.89 4.96
C ASP A 100 -12.53 -17.29 4.75
N LYS A 101 -11.62 -16.36 5.09
CA LYS A 101 -10.17 -16.55 4.96
C LYS A 101 -9.60 -17.76 5.72
N TRP A 102 -10.23 -18.15 6.84
CA TRP A 102 -9.80 -19.30 7.63
C TRP A 102 -10.19 -20.60 6.95
N LEU A 103 -11.38 -20.65 6.33
CA LEU A 103 -11.77 -21.78 5.50
C LEU A 103 -10.84 -21.93 4.29
N ALA A 104 -10.47 -20.83 3.63
CA ALA A 104 -9.47 -20.82 2.56
C ALA A 104 -8.11 -21.37 3.02
N ARG A 105 -7.63 -20.93 4.20
CA ARG A 105 -6.37 -21.41 4.80
C ARG A 105 -6.40 -22.90 5.11
N THR A 106 -7.49 -23.40 5.70
CA THR A 106 -7.67 -24.84 5.98
C THR A 106 -7.74 -25.65 4.68
N PHE A 107 -8.40 -25.15 3.64
CA PHE A 107 -8.48 -25.82 2.34
C PHE A 107 -7.10 -26.00 1.70
N ILE A 108 -6.27 -24.95 1.65
CA ILE A 108 -4.93 -25.07 1.05
C ILE A 108 -4.03 -25.95 1.93
N ALA A 109 -4.02 -25.74 3.26
CA ALA A 109 -3.20 -26.52 4.18
C ALA A 109 -3.48 -28.04 4.08
N SER A 110 -4.77 -28.42 4.07
CA SER A 110 -5.17 -29.83 3.91
C SER A 110 -4.83 -30.39 2.52
N SER A 111 -4.91 -29.57 1.46
CA SER A 111 -4.54 -29.99 0.11
C SER A 111 -3.03 -30.20 -0.04
N LEU A 112 -2.20 -29.36 0.60
CA LEU A 112 -0.75 -29.52 0.65
C LEU A 112 -0.33 -30.79 1.40
N ASP A 113 -0.94 -31.07 2.55
CA ASP A 113 -0.66 -32.29 3.31
C ASP A 113 -1.14 -33.56 2.58
N ALA A 114 -2.30 -33.50 1.92
CA ALA A 114 -2.79 -34.59 1.08
C ALA A 114 -1.82 -34.87 -0.08
N LEU A 115 -1.31 -33.81 -0.73
CA LEU A 115 -0.35 -33.94 -1.83
C LEU A 115 1.01 -34.50 -1.36
N THR A 116 1.51 -34.08 -0.20
CA THR A 116 2.80 -34.57 0.33
C THR A 116 2.70 -35.99 0.90
N SER A 117 1.56 -36.36 1.48
CA SER A 117 1.32 -37.73 1.96
C SER A 117 1.18 -38.72 0.80
N THR A 118 0.46 -38.35 -0.25
CA THR A 118 0.39 -39.14 -1.50
C THR A 118 1.75 -39.23 -2.17
N ALA A 119 2.57 -38.17 -2.12
CA ALA A 119 3.95 -38.20 -2.62
C ALA A 119 4.82 -39.22 -1.92
N LYS A 120 4.75 -39.32 -0.60
CA LYS A 120 5.49 -40.34 0.17
C LYS A 120 5.03 -41.77 -0.14
N ALA A 121 3.79 -41.95 -0.58
CA ALA A 121 3.22 -43.26 -0.90
C ALA A 121 3.41 -43.66 -2.38
N SER A 122 3.73 -42.71 -3.25
CA SER A 122 3.93 -42.94 -4.68
C SER A 122 5.32 -43.52 -4.96
N GLU A 123 5.39 -44.51 -5.86
CA GLU A 123 6.66 -45.01 -6.41
C GLU A 123 7.16 -44.19 -7.60
N ASP A 124 6.33 -43.27 -8.12
CA ASP A 124 6.68 -42.39 -9.23
C ASP A 124 7.54 -41.21 -8.74
N PRO A 125 8.81 -41.08 -9.17
CA PRO A 125 9.68 -39.97 -8.79
C PRO A 125 9.23 -38.62 -9.35
N ALA A 126 8.33 -38.59 -10.33
CA ALA A 126 7.75 -37.37 -10.89
C ALA A 126 6.50 -36.88 -10.14
N TYR A 127 6.09 -37.58 -9.06
CA TYR A 127 4.95 -37.22 -8.22
C TYR A 127 5.41 -36.63 -6.87
N PRO A 128 4.82 -35.52 -6.39
CA PRO A 128 3.67 -34.81 -6.95
C PRO A 128 4.10 -33.93 -8.13
N PRO A 129 3.18 -33.58 -9.05
CA PRO A 129 3.50 -32.69 -10.16
C PRO A 129 4.05 -31.37 -9.60
N GLU A 130 5.28 -31.02 -9.97
CA GLU A 130 5.99 -29.84 -9.45
C GLU A 130 5.18 -28.55 -9.64
N SER A 131 4.47 -28.44 -10.77
CA SER A 131 3.55 -27.33 -11.07
C SER A 131 2.38 -27.23 -10.09
N VAL A 132 1.83 -28.35 -9.64
CA VAL A 132 0.71 -28.41 -8.69
C VAL A 132 1.18 -27.99 -7.30
N LEU A 133 2.34 -28.49 -6.86
CA LEU A 133 2.93 -28.09 -5.59
C LEU A 133 3.29 -26.60 -5.57
N SER A 134 3.95 -26.11 -6.63
CA SER A 134 4.31 -24.69 -6.78
C SER A 134 3.06 -23.81 -6.76
N GLY A 135 2.00 -24.19 -7.50
CA GLY A 135 0.73 -23.47 -7.53
C GLY A 135 0.03 -23.36 -6.16
N LEU A 136 -0.03 -24.46 -5.40
CA LEU A 136 -0.62 -24.46 -4.05
C LEU A 136 0.19 -23.61 -3.07
N LEU A 137 1.53 -23.69 -3.12
CA LEU A 137 2.40 -22.90 -2.25
C LEU A 137 2.30 -21.40 -2.56
N CYS A 138 2.21 -21.02 -3.84
CA CYS A 138 2.00 -19.63 -4.24
C CYS A 138 0.66 -19.10 -3.74
N ALA A 139 -0.43 -19.83 -3.97
CA ALA A 139 -1.75 -19.42 -3.50
C ALA A 139 -1.84 -19.33 -1.97
N TYR A 140 -1.08 -20.16 -1.26
CA TYR A 140 -0.99 -20.05 0.19
C TYR A 140 -0.20 -18.80 0.60
N ALA A 141 0.91 -18.50 -0.07
CA ALA A 141 1.67 -17.28 0.17
C ALA A 141 0.80 -16.03 -0.05
N ASP A 142 0.09 -15.97 -1.18
CA ASP A 142 -0.83 -14.86 -1.51
C ASP A 142 -1.93 -14.70 -0.43
N LEU A 143 -2.54 -15.81 0.01
CA LEU A 143 -3.53 -15.79 1.08
C LEU A 143 -2.94 -15.26 2.40
N LEU A 144 -1.72 -15.66 2.76
CA LEU A 144 -1.07 -15.21 3.99
C LEU A 144 -0.69 -13.73 3.94
N GLU A 145 -0.22 -13.26 2.80
CA GLU A 145 0.06 -11.85 2.56
C GLU A 145 -1.23 -11.02 2.66
N GLU A 146 -2.23 -11.32 1.83
CA GLU A 146 -3.41 -10.45 1.66
C GLU A 146 -4.39 -10.52 2.83
N ASN A 147 -4.64 -11.72 3.37
CA ASN A 147 -5.72 -11.93 4.35
C ASN A 147 -5.22 -12.04 5.80
N PHE A 148 -3.93 -12.30 6.00
CA PHE A 148 -3.34 -12.49 7.32
C PHE A 148 -2.18 -11.53 7.64
N ALA A 149 -1.66 -10.78 6.66
CA ALA A 149 -0.50 -9.91 6.81
C ALA A 149 0.74 -10.64 7.38
N ASP A 150 0.85 -11.95 7.13
CA ASP A 150 1.95 -12.79 7.60
C ASP A 150 3.02 -12.90 6.50
N LEU A 151 3.78 -11.82 6.35
CA LEU A 151 4.77 -11.67 5.28
C LEU A 151 5.91 -12.71 5.38
N ALA A 152 6.32 -13.05 6.60
CA ALA A 152 7.41 -13.99 6.85
C ALA A 152 7.01 -15.42 6.42
N ALA A 153 5.80 -15.87 6.78
CA ALA A 153 5.30 -17.16 6.35
C ALA A 153 5.06 -17.20 4.83
N ALA A 154 4.53 -16.12 4.23
CA ALA A 154 4.37 -16.01 2.79
C ALA A 154 5.72 -16.13 2.04
N ALA A 155 6.76 -15.41 2.49
CA ALA A 155 8.09 -15.48 1.91
C ALA A 155 8.71 -16.88 2.03
N SER A 156 8.51 -17.57 3.16
CA SER A 156 8.93 -18.96 3.35
C SER A 156 8.27 -19.92 2.36
N LEU A 157 6.96 -19.74 2.10
CA LEU A 157 6.22 -20.54 1.12
C LEU A 157 6.71 -20.28 -0.31
N LEU A 158 6.97 -19.02 -0.69
CA LEU A 158 7.54 -18.71 -2.01
C LEU A 158 8.93 -19.33 -2.21
N ARG A 159 9.81 -19.29 -1.19
CA ARG A 159 11.12 -19.97 -1.25
C ARG A 159 10.98 -21.47 -1.50
N ARG A 160 9.95 -22.11 -0.94
CA ARG A 160 9.63 -23.53 -1.19
C ARG A 160 9.05 -23.76 -2.59
N ALA A 161 8.36 -22.77 -3.17
CA ALA A 161 7.68 -22.88 -4.47
C ALA A 161 8.62 -22.67 -5.67
N ILE A 162 9.65 -21.83 -5.52
CA ILE A 162 10.58 -21.44 -6.59
C ILE A 162 11.25 -22.63 -7.30
N PRO A 163 11.81 -23.64 -6.61
CA PRO A 163 12.50 -24.76 -7.27
C PRO A 163 11.61 -25.57 -8.22
N PHE A 164 10.30 -25.50 -8.03
CA PHE A 164 9.28 -26.28 -8.76
C PHE A 164 8.50 -25.43 -9.76
N SER A 165 8.86 -24.15 -9.93
CA SER A 165 8.08 -23.21 -10.71
C SER A 165 8.48 -23.22 -12.19
N PRO A 166 7.52 -23.26 -13.13
CA PRO A 166 7.80 -23.03 -14.54
C PRO A 166 8.15 -21.57 -14.86
N ASP A 167 7.88 -20.64 -13.94
CA ASP A 167 8.17 -19.21 -14.06
C ASP A 167 8.82 -18.69 -12.76
N PRO A 168 10.12 -19.00 -12.55
CA PRO A 168 10.83 -18.60 -11.34
C PRO A 168 11.01 -17.08 -11.24
N ALA A 169 11.09 -16.36 -12.37
CA ALA A 169 11.28 -14.91 -12.38
C ALA A 169 10.10 -14.19 -11.69
N ARG A 170 8.87 -14.61 -11.96
CA ARG A 170 7.67 -14.09 -11.29
C ARG A 170 7.65 -14.38 -9.79
N LEU A 171 8.04 -15.57 -9.37
CA LEU A 171 8.04 -15.92 -7.94
C LEU A 171 9.17 -15.22 -7.17
N LEU A 172 10.36 -15.09 -7.78
CA LEU A 172 11.47 -14.32 -7.22
C LEU A 172 11.13 -12.83 -7.11
N HIS A 173 10.42 -12.27 -8.09
CA HIS A 173 9.86 -10.92 -8.00
C HIS A 173 8.92 -10.76 -6.80
N ASN A 174 7.97 -11.68 -6.63
CA ASN A 174 7.03 -11.60 -5.50
C ASN A 174 7.74 -11.78 -4.15
N LEU A 175 8.73 -12.67 -4.08
CA LEU A 175 9.59 -12.81 -2.90
C LEU A 175 10.34 -11.51 -2.60
N ALA A 176 10.89 -10.84 -3.63
CA ALA A 176 11.59 -9.58 -3.45
C ALA A 176 10.68 -8.49 -2.85
N LEU A 177 9.43 -8.40 -3.32
CA LEU A 177 8.43 -7.46 -2.75
C LEU A 177 8.09 -7.80 -1.29
N LEU A 178 7.94 -9.08 -0.94
CA LEU A 178 7.68 -9.50 0.43
C LEU A 178 8.84 -9.20 1.38
N GLU A 179 10.07 -9.42 0.92
CA GLU A 179 11.27 -9.10 1.70
C GLU A 179 11.46 -7.58 1.87
N ASP A 180 11.13 -6.79 0.84
CA ASP A 180 11.14 -5.33 0.94
C ASP A 180 10.10 -4.82 1.95
N LYS A 181 8.87 -5.36 1.92
CA LYS A 181 7.82 -5.04 2.90
C LYS A 181 8.21 -5.39 4.33
N GLN A 182 9.05 -6.42 4.52
CA GLN A 182 9.60 -6.81 5.82
C GLN A 182 10.80 -5.95 6.26
N GLY A 183 11.34 -5.11 5.36
CA GLY A 183 12.56 -4.33 5.61
C GLY A 183 13.86 -5.13 5.43
N ASN A 184 13.80 -6.35 4.90
CA ASN A 184 14.95 -7.21 4.65
C ASN A 184 15.63 -6.83 3.32
N LEU A 185 16.20 -5.62 3.25
CA LEU A 185 16.67 -5.01 2.00
C LEU A 185 17.71 -5.85 1.25
N ASP A 186 18.60 -6.56 1.96
CA ASP A 186 19.61 -7.42 1.32
C ASP A 186 18.98 -8.66 0.66
N ALA A 187 17.97 -9.25 1.31
CA ALA A 187 17.24 -10.39 0.77
C ALA A 187 16.35 -9.97 -0.40
N ALA A 188 15.69 -8.81 -0.30
CA ALA A 188 14.90 -8.23 -1.38
C ALA A 188 15.76 -8.00 -2.64
N GLU A 189 16.94 -7.40 -2.46
CA GLU A 189 17.85 -7.14 -3.57
C GLU A 189 18.40 -8.44 -4.20
N ALA A 190 18.73 -9.44 -3.39
CA ALA A 190 19.15 -10.75 -3.89
C ALA A 190 18.05 -11.38 -4.75
N ALA A 191 16.80 -11.39 -4.27
CA ALA A 191 15.65 -11.91 -5.00
C ALA A 191 15.37 -11.13 -6.29
N PHE A 192 15.48 -9.79 -6.29
CA PHE A 192 15.37 -9.00 -7.53
C PHE A 192 16.47 -9.33 -8.55
N ARG A 193 17.73 -9.47 -8.09
CA ARG A 193 18.85 -9.85 -8.97
C ARG A 193 18.64 -11.24 -9.58
N GLU A 194 18.20 -12.21 -8.77
CA GLU A 194 17.88 -13.56 -9.25
C GLU A 194 16.69 -13.54 -10.22
N ALA A 195 15.64 -12.75 -9.94
CA ALA A 195 14.49 -12.60 -10.83
C ALA A 195 14.91 -12.03 -12.20
N HIS A 196 15.75 -10.99 -12.20
CA HIS A 196 16.27 -10.38 -13.42
C HIS A 196 17.21 -11.32 -14.18
N ALA A 197 18.00 -12.15 -13.48
CA ALA A 197 18.83 -13.17 -14.13
C ALA A 197 17.99 -14.29 -14.76
N ALA A 198 16.88 -14.68 -14.12
CA ALA A 198 15.96 -15.69 -14.62
C ALA A 198 15.20 -15.22 -15.88
N ASP A 199 14.74 -13.96 -15.90
CA ASP A 199 14.19 -13.31 -17.09
C ASP A 199 14.59 -11.82 -17.15
N PRO A 200 15.59 -11.47 -17.98
CA PRO A 200 16.05 -10.09 -18.12
C PRO A 200 15.01 -9.13 -18.74
N ARG A 201 13.96 -9.66 -19.37
CA ARG A 201 12.92 -8.87 -20.06
C ARG A 201 11.61 -8.84 -19.29
N TYR A 202 11.58 -9.38 -18.08
CA TYR A 202 10.38 -9.37 -17.28
C TYR A 202 10.07 -7.95 -16.78
N GLN A 203 9.09 -7.29 -17.43
CA GLN A 203 8.79 -5.87 -17.25
C GLN A 203 8.62 -5.49 -15.78
N ARG A 204 7.85 -6.27 -15.00
CA ARG A 204 7.59 -5.98 -13.58
C ARG A 204 8.87 -5.96 -12.74
N VAL A 205 9.84 -6.83 -13.05
CA VAL A 205 11.15 -6.82 -12.37
C VAL A 205 11.94 -5.58 -12.74
N LEU A 206 12.01 -5.22 -14.03
CA LEU A 206 12.74 -4.02 -14.46
C LEU A 206 12.24 -2.77 -13.74
N CYS A 207 10.91 -2.56 -13.70
CA CYS A 207 10.31 -1.38 -13.07
C CYS A 207 10.46 -1.40 -11.53
N ASN A 208 10.07 -2.50 -10.88
CA ASN A 208 10.06 -2.56 -9.42
C ASN A 208 11.48 -2.65 -8.84
N TYR A 209 12.43 -3.24 -9.58
CA TYR A 209 13.83 -3.23 -9.15
C TYR A 209 14.44 -1.84 -9.30
N ALA A 210 14.07 -1.06 -10.33
CA ALA A 210 14.47 0.34 -10.44
C ALA A 210 13.98 1.16 -9.24
N VAL A 211 12.69 1.03 -8.88
CA VAL A 211 12.06 1.68 -7.71
C VAL A 211 12.72 1.21 -6.39
N PHE A 212 13.08 -0.06 -6.29
CA PHE A 212 13.80 -0.54 -5.11
C PHE A 212 15.21 0.09 -5.01
N LEU A 213 15.92 0.18 -6.14
CA LEU A 213 17.27 0.73 -6.18
C LEU A 213 17.32 2.21 -5.85
N ASP A 214 16.36 3.03 -6.30
CA ASP A 214 16.33 4.45 -5.97
C ASP A 214 15.73 4.74 -4.59
N GLU A 215 14.58 4.16 -4.23
CA GLU A 215 13.85 4.50 -3.01
C GLU A 215 14.42 3.84 -1.76
N ARG A 216 14.96 2.61 -1.88
CA ARG A 216 15.45 1.84 -0.72
C ARG A 216 16.97 1.83 -0.61
N ARG A 217 17.67 1.82 -1.74
CA ARG A 217 19.14 1.70 -1.77
C ARG A 217 19.87 2.97 -2.16
N GLN A 218 19.17 3.98 -2.67
CA GLN A 218 19.74 5.24 -3.16
C GLN A 218 20.86 5.03 -4.21
N ARG A 219 20.75 3.96 -5.02
CA ARG A 219 21.70 3.62 -6.09
C ARG A 219 21.20 4.15 -7.41
N PHE A 220 21.23 5.48 -7.55
CA PHE A 220 20.54 6.20 -8.62
C PHE A 220 21.01 5.81 -10.03
N GLU A 221 22.30 5.59 -10.26
CA GLU A 221 22.78 5.16 -11.59
C GLU A 221 22.26 3.76 -11.98
N ALA A 222 22.20 2.84 -11.02
CA ALA A 222 21.66 1.50 -11.27
C ALA A 222 20.14 1.56 -11.49
N ALA A 223 19.42 2.37 -10.72
CA ALA A 223 17.99 2.60 -10.91
C ALA A 223 17.68 3.20 -12.30
N ARG A 224 18.43 4.23 -12.72
CA ARG A 224 18.33 4.84 -14.05
C ARG A 224 18.50 3.81 -15.15
N ALA A 225 19.52 2.96 -15.07
CA ALA A 225 19.75 1.91 -16.07
C ALA A 225 18.57 0.92 -16.15
N MET A 226 17.96 0.57 -15.02
CA MET A 226 16.79 -0.31 -14.98
C MET A 226 15.53 0.36 -15.55
N TYR A 227 15.28 1.64 -15.26
CA TYR A 227 14.20 2.40 -15.88
C TYR A 227 14.36 2.52 -17.41
N GLU A 228 15.59 2.78 -17.87
CA GLU A 228 15.89 2.84 -19.30
C GLU A 228 15.69 1.48 -19.97
N ALA A 229 16.09 0.38 -19.30
CA ALA A 229 15.84 -0.98 -19.78
C ALA A 229 14.34 -1.30 -19.82
N ALA A 230 13.55 -0.88 -18.82
CA ALA A 230 12.11 -1.07 -18.78
C ALA A 230 11.40 -0.37 -19.97
N LEU A 231 11.75 0.88 -20.28
CA LEU A 231 11.19 1.60 -21.44
C LEU A 231 11.70 1.06 -22.78
N ALA A 232 12.91 0.52 -22.84
CA ALA A 232 13.41 -0.14 -24.04
C ALA A 232 12.67 -1.47 -24.30
N ASN A 233 12.27 -2.17 -23.24
CA ASN A 233 11.54 -3.43 -23.31
C ASN A 233 10.06 -3.23 -23.65
N ASP A 234 9.39 -2.29 -22.98
CA ASP A 234 8.04 -1.84 -23.30
C ASP A 234 8.00 -0.30 -23.36
N PRO A 235 8.03 0.31 -24.56
CA PRO A 235 8.02 1.76 -24.72
C PRO A 235 6.65 2.38 -24.45
N THR A 236 5.63 1.59 -24.13
CA THR A 236 4.26 2.04 -23.85
C THR A 236 3.86 1.93 -22.39
N ASP A 237 4.73 1.38 -21.54
CA ASP A 237 4.44 1.16 -20.13
C ASP A 237 4.37 2.47 -19.32
N LEU A 238 3.14 2.87 -18.97
CA LEU A 238 2.86 4.13 -18.28
C LEU A 238 3.39 4.14 -16.84
N ASP A 239 3.43 2.99 -16.15
CA ASP A 239 3.96 2.95 -14.79
C ASP A 239 5.47 3.22 -14.77
N THR A 240 6.21 2.75 -15.79
CA THR A 240 7.62 3.11 -15.96
C THR A 240 7.79 4.60 -16.26
N TYR A 241 6.98 5.18 -17.15
CA TYR A 241 7.05 6.62 -17.43
C TYR A 241 6.84 7.45 -16.17
N ALA A 242 5.80 7.13 -15.38
CA ALA A 242 5.50 7.80 -14.12
C ALA A 242 6.68 7.72 -13.14
N ALA A 243 7.14 6.50 -12.84
CA ALA A 243 8.21 6.27 -11.87
C ALA A 243 9.53 6.91 -12.30
N PHE A 244 9.89 6.80 -13.58
CA PHE A 244 11.15 7.36 -14.08
C PHE A 244 11.13 8.89 -14.13
N ALA A 245 9.99 9.50 -14.46
CA ALA A 245 9.85 10.95 -14.41
C ALA A 245 9.94 11.48 -12.97
N ASP A 246 9.35 10.79 -11.99
CA ASP A 246 9.49 11.12 -10.57
C ASP A 246 10.95 10.99 -10.09
N PHE A 247 11.64 9.92 -10.49
CA PHE A 247 13.07 9.73 -10.23
C PHE A 247 13.92 10.88 -10.79
N LEU A 248 13.74 11.21 -12.07
CA LEU A 248 14.48 12.30 -12.73
C LEU A 248 14.09 13.68 -12.21
N THR A 249 12.91 13.83 -11.62
CA THR A 249 12.53 15.11 -11.03
C THR A 249 13.23 15.31 -9.69
N PHE A 250 13.29 14.29 -8.84
CA PHE A 250 13.60 14.50 -7.42
C PHE A 250 14.81 13.74 -6.86
N LYS A 251 15.31 12.74 -7.57
CA LYS A 251 16.46 11.93 -7.13
C LYS A 251 17.70 12.20 -7.97
N GLN A 252 17.54 12.28 -9.29
CA GLN A 252 18.59 12.66 -10.23
C GLN A 252 18.08 13.76 -11.18
N PRO A 253 18.04 15.03 -10.73
CA PRO A 253 17.41 16.14 -11.44
C PRO A 253 17.82 16.28 -12.91
N ASP A 254 16.89 15.95 -13.81
CA ASP A 254 16.94 16.16 -15.25
C ASP A 254 15.52 16.50 -15.73
N LEU A 255 15.14 17.77 -15.54
CA LEU A 255 13.76 18.23 -15.72
C LEU A 255 13.31 18.19 -17.18
N ASP A 256 14.23 18.47 -18.11
CA ASP A 256 13.95 18.41 -19.55
C ASP A 256 13.61 16.97 -19.97
N ARG A 257 14.37 16.00 -19.46
CA ARG A 257 14.09 14.59 -19.72
C ARG A 257 12.83 14.10 -19.02
N ALA A 258 12.59 14.51 -17.77
CA ALA A 258 11.34 14.18 -17.05
C ALA A 258 10.11 14.69 -17.80
N GLU A 259 10.14 15.93 -18.29
CA GLU A 259 9.08 16.48 -19.15
C GLU A 259 8.94 15.69 -20.46
N GLY A 260 10.07 15.34 -21.09
CA GLY A 260 10.09 14.51 -22.30
C GLY A 260 9.41 13.15 -22.10
N LEU A 261 9.61 12.51 -20.95
CA LEU A 261 8.95 11.26 -20.57
C LEU A 261 7.43 11.45 -20.45
N PHE A 262 6.96 12.46 -19.73
CA PHE A 262 5.52 12.75 -19.63
C PHE A 262 4.89 13.05 -20.99
N ARG A 263 5.58 13.81 -21.85
CA ARG A 263 5.11 14.11 -23.21
C ARG A 263 5.07 12.88 -24.10
N ASN A 264 6.00 11.93 -23.94
CA ASN A 264 5.96 10.64 -24.62
C ASN A 264 4.75 9.81 -24.15
N ALA A 265 4.54 9.70 -22.83
CA ALA A 265 3.39 9.00 -22.26
C ALA A 265 2.05 9.55 -22.78
N LEU A 266 1.87 10.88 -22.79
CA LEU A 266 0.68 11.51 -23.36
C LEU A 266 0.52 11.27 -24.86
N ARG A 267 1.61 11.21 -25.63
CA ARG A 267 1.55 10.84 -27.06
C ARG A 267 1.05 9.41 -27.25
N HIS A 268 1.49 8.47 -26.42
CA HIS A 268 0.97 7.10 -26.45
C HIS A 268 -0.53 7.06 -26.09
N LEU A 269 -0.93 7.75 -25.02
CA LEU A 269 -2.34 7.85 -24.63
C LEU A 269 -3.22 8.46 -25.73
N ALA A 270 -2.71 9.44 -26.49
CA ALA A 270 -3.45 10.03 -27.60
C ALA A 270 -3.69 9.06 -28.78
N THR A 271 -2.94 7.96 -28.86
CA THR A 271 -3.19 6.90 -29.87
C THR A 271 -4.30 5.94 -29.46
N LEU A 272 -4.69 5.92 -28.17
CA LEU A 272 -5.76 5.08 -27.67
C LEU A 272 -7.12 5.67 -28.06
N SER A 273 -8.03 4.82 -28.53
CA SER A 273 -9.38 5.24 -28.91
C SER A 273 -10.30 5.47 -27.70
N THR A 274 -9.98 4.85 -26.57
CA THR A 274 -10.75 4.93 -25.33
C THR A 274 -9.82 5.13 -24.13
N PRO A 275 -10.28 5.86 -23.09
CA PRO A 275 -9.62 5.89 -21.79
C PRO A 275 -9.29 4.50 -21.23
N LEU A 276 -8.23 4.40 -20.44
CA LEU A 276 -7.89 3.21 -19.69
C LEU A 276 -8.87 3.02 -18.53
N GLU A 277 -9.39 1.80 -18.39
CA GLU A 277 -10.40 1.47 -17.38
C GLU A 277 -9.88 1.64 -15.94
N ASP A 278 -8.59 1.36 -15.71
CA ASP A 278 -7.95 1.39 -14.40
C ASP A 278 -7.53 2.81 -13.92
N GLY A 279 -7.57 3.79 -14.82
CA GLY A 279 -7.21 5.18 -14.57
C GLY A 279 -5.71 5.50 -14.61
N GLN A 280 -4.85 4.63 -15.15
CA GLN A 280 -3.41 4.93 -15.28
C GLN A 280 -3.14 6.20 -16.09
N ASP A 281 -3.97 6.49 -17.08
CA ASP A 281 -3.92 7.73 -17.84
C ASP A 281 -4.17 8.98 -16.99
N LEU A 282 -5.13 8.93 -16.05
CA LEU A 282 -5.38 10.00 -15.09
C LEU A 282 -4.17 10.25 -14.19
N LYS A 283 -3.52 9.17 -13.72
CA LYS A 283 -2.30 9.28 -12.91
C LYS A 283 -1.21 10.07 -13.65
N ILE A 284 -0.95 9.73 -14.91
CA ILE A 284 0.03 10.45 -15.75
C ILE A 284 -0.36 11.93 -15.94
N ILE A 285 -1.63 12.21 -16.25
CA ILE A 285 -2.13 13.58 -16.43
C ILE A 285 -1.91 14.41 -15.17
N ILE A 286 -2.26 13.86 -14.00
CA ILE A 286 -2.13 14.53 -12.70
C ILE A 286 -0.66 14.80 -12.40
N GLN A 287 0.19 13.77 -12.46
CA GLN A 287 1.61 13.91 -12.17
C GLN A 287 2.30 14.92 -13.08
N PHE A 288 1.98 14.90 -14.39
CA PHE A 288 2.57 15.86 -15.32
C PHE A 288 2.11 17.29 -15.05
N ALA A 289 0.82 17.49 -14.79
CA ALA A 289 0.29 18.81 -14.48
C ALA A 289 0.86 19.36 -13.17
N GLU A 290 1.02 18.51 -12.15
CA GLU A 290 1.64 18.89 -10.87
C GLU A 290 3.14 19.19 -11.01
N PHE A 291 3.85 18.42 -11.83
CA PHE A 291 5.24 18.71 -12.19
C PHE A 291 5.38 20.11 -12.81
N LEU A 292 4.54 20.44 -13.80
CA LEU A 292 4.55 21.76 -14.42
C LEU A 292 4.17 22.87 -13.43
N ALA A 293 3.11 22.67 -12.64
CA ALA A 293 2.58 23.69 -11.73
C ALA A 293 3.48 23.95 -10.52
N TYR A 294 4.03 22.89 -9.90
CA TYR A 294 4.74 23.01 -8.62
C TYR A 294 6.25 22.96 -8.75
N VAL A 295 6.79 22.20 -9.70
CA VAL A 295 8.24 22.09 -9.91
C VAL A 295 8.71 23.16 -10.89
N GLN A 296 8.14 23.21 -12.10
CA GLN A 296 8.52 24.22 -13.10
C GLN A 296 7.87 25.59 -12.85
N GLN A 297 6.84 25.67 -12.01
CA GLN A 297 6.08 26.90 -11.74
C GLN A 297 5.43 27.51 -13.01
N ASP A 298 5.12 26.66 -14.00
CA ASP A 298 4.46 27.05 -15.24
C ASP A 298 2.99 26.58 -15.25
N MET A 299 2.14 27.39 -14.61
CA MET A 299 0.70 27.13 -14.61
C MET A 299 0.06 27.28 -16.00
N ALA A 300 0.67 28.08 -16.89
CA ALA A 300 0.16 28.26 -18.25
C ALA A 300 0.30 26.96 -19.05
N ALA A 301 1.43 26.25 -18.89
CA ALA A 301 1.63 24.92 -19.46
C ALA A 301 0.84 23.82 -18.73
N ALA A 302 0.66 23.91 -17.41
CA ALA A 302 -0.08 22.91 -16.63
C ALA A 302 -1.60 22.91 -16.93
N THR A 303 -2.19 24.10 -17.13
CA THR A 303 -3.64 24.28 -17.36
C THR A 303 -4.22 23.40 -18.48
N PRO A 304 -3.66 23.35 -19.71
CA PRO A 304 -4.19 22.47 -20.75
C PRO A 304 -4.09 20.98 -20.40
N ILE A 305 -3.08 20.58 -19.61
CA ILE A 305 -2.94 19.20 -19.14
C ILE A 305 -4.04 18.87 -18.11
N TYR A 306 -4.25 19.72 -17.11
CA TYR A 306 -5.36 19.54 -16.15
C TYR A 306 -6.73 19.49 -16.83
N ARG A 307 -6.95 20.28 -17.89
CA ARG A 307 -8.21 20.27 -18.65
C ARG A 307 -8.51 18.94 -19.34
N MET A 308 -7.53 18.05 -19.51
CA MET A 308 -7.76 16.69 -20.01
C MET A 308 -8.58 15.81 -19.05
N LEU A 309 -8.74 16.22 -17.78
CA LEU A 309 -9.56 15.50 -16.80
C LEU A 309 -11.07 15.71 -17.01
N LEU A 310 -11.46 16.90 -17.49
CA LEU A 310 -12.86 17.36 -17.57
C LEU A 310 -13.76 16.61 -18.59
N PRO A 311 -13.27 16.14 -19.77
CA PRO A 311 -14.14 15.51 -20.76
C PRO A 311 -14.69 14.13 -20.35
N ARG A 312 -14.22 13.52 -19.26
CA ARG A 312 -14.62 12.15 -18.92
C ARG A 312 -16.07 12.08 -18.44
N PRO A 313 -16.84 11.09 -18.92
CA PRO A 313 -18.18 10.86 -18.40
C PRO A 313 -18.10 10.53 -16.91
N GLN A 314 -18.66 11.39 -16.08
CA GLN A 314 -18.76 11.24 -14.62
C GLN A 314 -19.83 10.19 -14.21
N ARG A 315 -20.23 9.30 -15.12
CA ARG A 315 -21.35 8.36 -14.94
C ARG A 315 -20.84 6.92 -14.98
N GLU A 316 -21.39 6.11 -14.08
CA GLU A 316 -21.07 4.70 -13.94
C GLU A 316 -21.37 3.87 -15.21
N PRO A 317 -20.61 2.78 -15.44
CA PRO A 317 -19.59 2.20 -14.55
C PRO A 317 -18.16 2.62 -14.92
N MET A 318 -17.41 3.18 -13.96
CA MET A 318 -15.94 3.23 -14.02
C MET A 318 -15.33 2.39 -12.89
N HIS A 319 -14.09 1.94 -13.09
CA HIS A 319 -13.33 1.24 -12.06
C HIS A 319 -13.09 2.16 -10.84
N ALA A 320 -13.13 1.59 -9.62
CA ALA A 320 -13.02 2.36 -8.38
C ALA A 320 -11.75 3.23 -8.31
N ARG A 321 -10.62 2.68 -8.79
CA ARG A 321 -9.33 3.40 -8.87
C ARG A 321 -9.38 4.60 -9.82
N ALA A 322 -10.06 4.49 -10.95
CA ALA A 322 -10.21 5.60 -11.89
C ALA A 322 -11.09 6.73 -11.32
N HIS A 323 -12.16 6.39 -10.60
CA HIS A 323 -12.94 7.39 -9.86
C HIS A 323 -12.13 8.10 -8.78
N LEU A 324 -11.31 7.36 -8.03
CA LEU A 324 -10.40 7.92 -7.03
C LEU A 324 -9.45 8.93 -7.67
N LEU A 325 -8.75 8.53 -8.73
CA LEU A 325 -7.78 9.39 -9.43
C LEU A 325 -8.44 10.61 -10.07
N LEU A 326 -9.62 10.48 -10.67
CA LEU A 326 -10.35 11.63 -11.22
C LEU A 326 -10.67 12.65 -10.12
N CYS A 327 -11.16 12.17 -8.97
CA CYS A 327 -11.46 13.01 -7.82
C CYS A 327 -10.21 13.73 -7.29
N VAL A 328 -9.09 13.00 -7.15
CA VAL A 328 -7.79 13.56 -6.77
C VAL A 328 -7.34 14.61 -7.78
N GLY A 329 -7.46 14.35 -9.08
CA GLY A 329 -7.04 15.28 -10.14
C GLY A 329 -7.85 16.58 -10.15
N LEU A 330 -9.16 16.52 -9.94
CA LEU A 330 -10.01 17.71 -9.81
C LEU A 330 -9.60 18.57 -8.59
N LEU A 331 -9.34 17.93 -7.46
CA LEU A 331 -8.88 18.63 -6.25
C LEU A 331 -7.47 19.19 -6.42
N SER A 332 -6.56 18.46 -7.05
CA SER A 332 -5.22 18.93 -7.42
C SER A 332 -5.30 20.20 -8.26
N TYR A 333 -6.13 20.18 -9.32
CA TYR A 333 -6.32 21.33 -10.18
C TYR A 333 -6.92 22.52 -9.43
N ALA A 334 -7.89 22.28 -8.54
CA ALA A 334 -8.47 23.32 -7.70
C ALA A 334 -7.44 23.99 -6.77
N ILE A 335 -6.55 23.19 -6.18
CA ILE A 335 -5.47 23.70 -5.33
C ILE A 335 -4.47 24.50 -6.17
N ALA A 336 -4.06 23.96 -7.33
CA ALA A 336 -3.10 24.61 -8.23
C ALA A 336 -3.63 25.96 -8.78
N SER A 337 -4.92 26.04 -9.12
CA SER A 337 -5.52 27.29 -9.63
C SER A 337 -5.51 28.42 -8.60
N VAL A 338 -5.75 28.09 -7.33
CA VAL A 338 -5.64 29.05 -6.23
C VAL A 338 -4.17 29.38 -5.96
N PHE A 339 -3.31 28.37 -5.86
CA PHE A 339 -1.89 28.53 -5.57
C PHE A 339 -1.18 29.43 -6.57
N ALA A 340 -1.32 29.17 -7.87
CA ALA A 340 -0.58 29.86 -8.90
C ALA A 340 -1.27 31.15 -9.39
N CYS A 341 -2.60 31.21 -9.36
CA CYS A 341 -3.36 32.29 -10.00
C CYS A 341 -4.32 33.03 -9.06
N ASN A 342 -4.45 32.65 -7.79
CA ASN A 342 -5.51 33.12 -6.88
C ASN A 342 -6.92 32.97 -7.48
N ASP A 343 -7.15 31.98 -8.35
CA ASP A 343 -8.46 31.73 -8.97
C ASP A 343 -9.31 30.84 -8.06
N TYR A 344 -9.89 31.46 -7.04
CA TYR A 344 -10.82 30.81 -6.11
C TYR A 344 -12.17 30.47 -6.75
N ALA A 345 -12.56 31.16 -7.82
CA ALA A 345 -13.82 30.88 -8.49
C ALA A 345 -13.74 29.51 -9.18
N LEU A 346 -12.68 29.31 -9.99
CA LEU A 346 -12.38 28.02 -10.59
C LEU A 346 -12.12 26.94 -9.54
N GLY A 347 -11.33 27.26 -8.51
CA GLY A 347 -11.04 26.32 -7.42
C GLY A 347 -12.31 25.78 -6.75
N ARG A 348 -13.26 26.67 -6.40
CA ARG A 348 -14.55 26.25 -5.82
C ARG A 348 -15.40 25.44 -6.79
N GLN A 349 -15.42 25.80 -8.07
CA GLN A 349 -16.16 25.06 -9.09
C GLN A 349 -15.64 23.61 -9.19
N LEU A 350 -14.32 23.43 -9.25
CA LEU A 350 -13.69 22.12 -9.34
C LEU A 350 -13.90 21.26 -8.08
N VAL A 351 -13.88 21.86 -6.88
CA VAL A 351 -14.23 21.14 -5.64
C VAL A 351 -15.68 20.67 -5.68
N VAL A 352 -16.61 21.52 -6.11
CA VAL A 352 -18.03 21.11 -6.26
C VAL A 352 -18.17 19.96 -7.25
N GLU A 353 -17.46 20.00 -8.37
CA GLU A 353 -17.42 18.91 -9.34
C GLU A 353 -16.87 17.62 -8.72
N ALA A 354 -15.76 17.69 -7.98
CA ALA A 354 -15.20 16.54 -7.27
C ALA A 354 -16.19 15.94 -6.25
N MET A 355 -16.98 16.77 -5.56
CA MET A 355 -18.00 16.34 -4.59
C MET A 355 -19.17 15.58 -5.22
N THR A 356 -19.40 15.71 -6.52
CA THR A 356 -20.42 14.95 -7.25
C THR A 356 -20.07 13.47 -7.44
N LEU A 357 -18.78 13.12 -7.33
CA LEU A 357 -18.31 11.76 -7.48
C LEU A 357 -18.58 10.97 -6.19
N SER A 358 -19.17 9.78 -6.30
CA SER A 358 -19.53 8.93 -5.14
C SER A 358 -18.34 8.65 -4.21
N VAL A 359 -17.16 8.42 -4.80
CA VAL A 359 -15.89 8.17 -4.10
C VAL A 359 -15.48 9.35 -3.19
N TYR A 360 -15.91 10.57 -3.49
CA TYR A 360 -15.65 11.72 -2.61
C TYR A 360 -16.25 11.52 -1.21
N GLN A 361 -17.39 10.84 -1.08
CA GLN A 361 -18.00 10.62 0.24
C GLN A 361 -17.66 9.24 0.82
N SER A 362 -17.53 8.23 -0.04
CA SER A 362 -17.44 6.84 0.40
C SER A 362 -16.02 6.31 0.64
N SER A 363 -14.99 7.05 0.22
CA SER A 363 -13.60 6.59 0.27
C SER A 363 -12.81 7.23 1.41
N ASP A 364 -12.20 6.34 2.20
CA ASP A 364 -11.22 6.65 3.25
C ASP A 364 -9.77 6.56 2.75
N ASP A 365 -9.58 6.59 1.42
CA ASP A 365 -8.24 6.55 0.83
C ASP A 365 -7.41 7.77 1.28
N LEU A 366 -6.20 7.50 1.78
CA LEU A 366 -5.34 8.49 2.41
C LEU A 366 -4.92 9.61 1.45
N LEU A 367 -4.67 9.26 0.17
CA LEU A 367 -4.32 10.23 -0.85
C LEU A 367 -5.47 11.21 -1.03
N LEU A 368 -6.68 10.70 -1.23
CA LEU A 368 -7.87 11.55 -1.40
C LEU A 368 -8.15 12.41 -0.17
N LEU A 369 -7.98 11.88 1.05
CA LEU A 369 -8.11 12.64 2.28
C LEU A 369 -7.13 13.82 2.35
N ARG A 370 -5.87 13.62 1.92
CA ARG A 370 -4.87 14.70 1.85
C ARG A 370 -5.31 15.82 0.90
N TYR A 371 -5.77 15.49 -0.29
CA TYR A 371 -6.24 16.47 -1.28
C TYR A 371 -7.51 17.19 -0.81
N LYS A 372 -8.50 16.46 -0.27
CA LYS A 372 -9.72 17.06 0.32
C LYS A 372 -9.36 18.07 1.40
N ARG A 373 -8.46 17.68 2.31
CA ARG A 373 -8.08 18.53 3.44
C ARG A 373 -7.33 19.76 2.99
N THR A 374 -6.41 19.60 2.04
CA THR A 374 -5.66 20.72 1.46
C THR A 374 -6.61 21.67 0.73
N ALA A 375 -7.51 21.17 -0.11
CA ALA A 375 -8.52 21.95 -0.81
C ALA A 375 -9.44 22.70 0.18
N ALA A 376 -9.90 22.05 1.25
CA ALA A 376 -10.69 22.72 2.29
C ALA A 376 -9.94 23.91 2.93
N CYS A 377 -8.64 23.75 3.21
CA CYS A 377 -7.82 24.81 3.78
C CYS A 377 -7.60 25.97 2.80
N VAL A 378 -7.30 25.68 1.53
CA VAL A 378 -6.82 26.71 0.58
C VAL A 378 -7.94 27.29 -0.29
N VAL A 379 -8.98 26.53 -0.60
CA VAL A 379 -10.11 26.98 -1.44
C VAL A 379 -11.25 27.53 -0.57
N HIS A 380 -11.52 26.89 0.58
CA HIS A 380 -12.64 27.22 1.46
C HIS A 380 -12.23 27.88 2.79
N HIS A 381 -10.93 27.98 3.07
CA HIS A 381 -10.41 28.52 4.33
C HIS A 381 -10.90 27.78 5.60
N GLU A 382 -11.13 26.48 5.48
CA GLU A 382 -11.55 25.64 6.59
C GLU A 382 -10.36 24.91 7.22
N PHE A 383 -9.90 25.43 8.36
CA PHE A 383 -8.72 24.91 9.08
C PHE A 383 -9.07 24.04 10.30
N SER A 384 -10.35 23.83 10.60
CA SER A 384 -10.82 23.07 11.77
C SER A 384 -10.75 21.57 11.53
N LEU A 385 -10.17 20.81 12.46
CA LEU A 385 -10.17 19.34 12.39
C LEU A 385 -11.52 18.81 12.85
N THR A 386 -12.46 18.60 11.94
CA THR A 386 -13.69 17.87 12.25
C THR A 386 -13.36 16.38 12.36
N THR A 387 -13.55 15.84 13.56
CA THR A 387 -13.15 14.50 14.03
C THR A 387 -13.54 13.34 13.10
N THR A 388 -12.68 12.31 13.10
CA THR A 388 -12.65 11.01 12.35
C THR A 388 -11.59 10.88 11.26
N LEU A 389 -10.70 11.87 11.07
CA LEU A 389 -9.48 11.60 10.31
C LEU A 389 -8.54 10.71 11.13
N ASP A 390 -8.00 9.69 10.48
CA ASP A 390 -6.82 8.97 10.96
C ASP A 390 -5.67 9.98 11.01
N VAL A 391 -5.44 10.52 12.20
CA VAL A 391 -4.52 11.64 12.44
C VAL A 391 -3.08 11.23 12.12
N ASP A 392 -2.79 9.93 12.21
CA ASP A 392 -1.47 9.37 11.96
C ASP A 392 -1.15 9.36 10.46
N ALA A 393 -2.15 9.11 9.61
CA ALA A 393 -1.97 9.03 8.17
C ALA A 393 -1.80 10.38 7.44
N LEU A 394 -2.17 11.50 8.08
CA LEU A 394 -1.93 12.87 7.58
C LEU A 394 -1.00 13.67 8.49
N GLY A 395 -0.13 12.99 9.25
CA GLY A 395 0.64 13.55 10.36
C GLY A 395 1.25 14.95 10.13
N PRO A 396 1.95 15.23 9.01
CA PRO A 396 2.53 16.55 8.77
C PRO A 396 1.49 17.68 8.68
N LEU A 397 0.45 17.50 7.85
CA LEU A 397 -0.63 18.47 7.66
C LEU A 397 -1.53 18.57 8.91
N ALA A 398 -1.89 17.43 9.51
CA ALA A 398 -2.69 17.39 10.72
C ALA A 398 -2.00 18.09 11.89
N GLY A 399 -0.69 17.87 12.06
CA GLY A 399 0.12 18.57 13.05
C GLY A 399 0.13 20.08 12.84
N LEU A 400 0.23 20.55 11.58
CA LEU A 400 0.18 21.99 11.28
C LEU A 400 -1.16 22.61 11.66
N LEU A 401 -2.25 21.91 11.35
CA LEU A 401 -3.60 22.37 11.69
C LEU A 401 -3.82 22.39 13.21
N LEU A 402 -3.37 21.36 13.93
CA LEU A 402 -3.40 21.33 15.40
C LEU A 402 -2.63 22.51 15.99
N TYR A 403 -1.42 22.77 15.50
CA TYR A 403 -0.62 23.92 15.91
C TYR A 403 -1.36 25.25 15.68
N LEU A 404 -1.95 25.44 14.50
CA LEU A 404 -2.70 26.65 14.14
C LEU A 404 -4.01 26.82 14.93
N THR A 405 -4.57 25.73 15.46
CA THR A 405 -5.75 25.75 16.34
C THR A 405 -5.41 25.80 17.83
N GLY A 406 -4.12 25.74 18.19
CA GLY A 406 -3.61 25.91 19.56
C GLY A 406 -3.25 24.62 20.30
N ASP A 407 -3.43 23.45 19.72
CA ASP A 407 -3.07 22.15 20.33
C ASP A 407 -1.62 21.74 20.00
N MET A 408 -0.67 22.44 20.62
CA MET A 408 0.75 22.25 20.35
C MET A 408 1.27 20.88 20.78
N ALA A 409 0.78 20.32 21.89
CA ALA A 409 1.30 19.07 22.44
C ALA A 409 1.07 17.91 21.45
N ARG A 410 -0.15 17.82 20.91
CA ARG A 410 -0.48 16.80 19.91
C ARG A 410 0.22 17.06 18.57
N ALA A 411 0.36 18.32 18.15
CA ALA A 411 1.11 18.67 16.94
C ALA A 411 2.56 18.17 17.01
N LEU A 412 3.25 18.45 18.11
CA LEU A 412 4.63 18.00 18.33
C LEU A 412 4.75 16.48 18.37
N GLN A 413 3.81 15.80 19.04
CA GLN A 413 3.79 14.34 19.09
C GLN A 413 3.66 13.74 17.69
N LEU A 414 2.74 14.25 16.85
CA LEU A 414 2.54 13.76 15.49
C LEU A 414 3.76 14.00 14.59
N TRP A 415 4.37 15.18 14.66
CA TRP A 415 5.56 15.43 13.86
C TRP A 415 6.77 14.61 14.32
N ALA A 416 6.90 14.38 15.63
CA ALA A 416 7.93 13.49 16.17
C ALA A 416 7.73 12.05 15.69
N THR A 417 6.50 11.52 15.76
CA THR A 417 6.21 10.17 15.24
C THR A 417 6.43 10.08 13.74
N CYS A 418 6.10 11.12 12.96
CA CYS A 418 6.41 11.16 11.52
C CYS A 418 7.91 11.07 11.27
N ILE A 419 8.73 11.77 12.04
CA ILE A 419 10.18 11.76 11.88
C ILE A 419 10.78 10.40 12.28
N GLU A 420 10.31 9.81 13.38
CA GLU A 420 10.77 8.50 13.87
C GLU A 420 10.32 7.34 12.97
N SER A 421 9.09 7.38 12.43
CA SER A 421 8.57 6.34 11.55
C SER A 421 9.21 6.36 10.15
N LEU A 422 9.61 7.54 9.69
CA LEU A 422 10.18 7.75 8.36
C LEU A 422 11.70 7.59 8.28
N ASP A 423 12.40 7.22 9.35
CA ASP A 423 13.82 6.82 9.29
C ASP A 423 14.06 5.62 8.34
N SER A 424 12.98 4.93 7.91
CA SER A 424 13.00 3.82 6.95
C SER A 424 12.44 4.13 5.54
N VAL A 425 11.89 5.34 5.32
CA VAL A 425 11.26 5.73 4.04
C VAL A 425 11.93 7.01 3.53
N HIS A 426 12.72 6.89 2.47
CA HIS A 426 13.46 8.00 1.88
C HIS A 426 12.59 8.92 1.01
N GLN A 427 11.60 9.61 1.61
CA GLN A 427 10.64 10.45 0.90
C GLN A 427 10.40 11.84 1.52
N ARG A 428 10.02 12.78 0.64
CA ARG A 428 9.90 14.24 0.82
C ARG A 428 9.00 14.68 1.96
N GLU A 429 8.12 13.81 2.44
CA GLU A 429 7.19 14.09 3.53
C GLU A 429 7.92 14.37 4.86
N TYR A 430 9.15 13.86 5.01
CA TYR A 430 10.06 14.25 6.08
C TYR A 430 10.35 15.75 6.07
N ALA A 431 10.47 16.37 4.89
CA ALA A 431 10.77 17.79 4.77
C ALA A 431 9.61 18.64 5.31
N PHE A 432 8.34 18.31 5.00
CA PHE A 432 7.18 19.03 5.55
C PHE A 432 7.21 19.01 7.09
N ALA A 433 7.29 17.82 7.69
CA ALA A 433 7.33 17.68 9.15
C ALA A 433 8.58 18.36 9.75
N GLY A 434 9.72 18.27 9.07
CA GLY A 434 10.98 18.92 9.45
C GLY A 434 10.88 20.44 9.46
N TYR A 435 10.26 21.05 8.44
CA TYR A 435 9.96 22.48 8.41
C TYR A 435 9.13 22.88 9.63
N CYS A 436 8.08 22.11 9.92
CA CYS A 436 7.23 22.43 11.05
C CYS A 436 7.92 22.29 12.40
N LEU A 437 8.59 21.16 12.65
CA LEU A 437 9.27 20.91 13.92
C LEU A 437 10.42 21.90 14.15
N GLY A 438 11.21 22.17 13.10
CA GLY A 438 12.33 23.10 13.15
C GLY A 438 11.91 24.51 13.54
N VAL A 439 10.83 25.04 12.93
CA VAL A 439 10.30 26.37 13.29
C VAL A 439 9.79 26.41 14.73
N VAL A 440 9.12 25.35 15.20
CA VAL A 440 8.63 25.31 16.59
C VAL A 440 9.80 25.29 17.59
N PHE A 441 10.87 24.54 17.32
CA PHE A 441 12.08 24.57 18.13
C PHE A 441 12.71 25.97 18.15
N HIS A 442 12.72 26.67 17.03
CA HIS A 442 13.23 28.04 16.96
C HIS A 442 12.41 29.02 17.81
N LEU A 443 11.09 29.03 17.64
CA LEU A 443 10.21 30.01 18.28
C LEU A 443 9.98 29.73 19.76
N ARG A 444 9.96 28.46 20.18
CA ARG A 444 9.47 28.05 21.51
C ARG A 444 10.46 27.23 22.33
N GLY A 445 11.50 26.70 21.70
CA GLY A 445 12.50 25.87 22.37
C GLY A 445 13.54 26.63 23.21
N GLY A 446 13.55 27.96 23.12
CA GLY A 446 14.54 28.81 23.78
C GLY A 446 15.94 28.71 23.15
N PRO A 447 16.94 29.44 23.69
CA PRO A 447 18.29 29.50 23.11
C PRO A 447 18.96 28.12 22.98
N ALA A 448 18.70 27.22 23.93
CA ALA A 448 19.30 25.89 23.96
C ALA A 448 18.87 24.98 22.79
N LYS A 449 17.65 25.16 22.25
CA LYS A 449 17.14 24.35 21.12
C LYS A 449 17.38 25.01 19.75
N ARG A 450 17.95 26.23 19.70
CA ARG A 450 18.26 26.89 18.42
C ARG A 450 19.22 26.11 17.52
N PRO A 451 20.31 25.49 18.03
CA PRO A 451 21.19 24.67 17.19
C PRO A 451 20.45 23.48 16.57
N LEU A 452 19.58 22.83 17.34
CA LEU A 452 18.77 21.71 16.87
C LEU A 452 17.76 22.17 15.80
N ALA A 453 17.10 23.31 16.00
CA ALA A 453 16.20 23.91 15.01
C ALA A 453 16.92 24.13 13.67
N THR A 454 18.12 24.70 13.70
CA THR A 454 18.96 24.92 12.51
C THR A 454 19.29 23.61 11.79
N GLN A 455 19.69 22.58 12.53
CA GLN A 455 20.01 21.27 11.94
C GLN A 455 18.79 20.64 11.24
N VAL A 456 17.63 20.64 11.91
CA VAL A 456 16.40 20.07 11.35
C VAL A 456 15.95 20.82 10.10
N LEU A 457 15.97 22.16 10.12
CA LEU A 457 15.59 22.97 8.95
C LEU A 457 16.57 22.82 7.80
N ALA A 458 17.88 22.79 8.06
CA ALA A 458 18.88 22.55 7.03
C ALA A 458 18.70 21.18 6.36
N LYS A 459 18.39 20.14 7.16
CA LYS A 459 18.10 18.80 6.62
C LYS A 459 16.82 18.79 5.77
N ALA A 460 15.77 19.49 6.20
CA ALA A 460 14.53 19.61 5.42
C ALA A 460 14.78 20.31 4.07
N LEU A 461 15.50 21.43 4.07
CA LEU A 461 15.86 22.20 2.86
C LEU A 461 16.69 21.37 1.87
N THR A 462 17.69 20.64 2.38
CA THR A 462 18.55 19.78 1.53
C THR A 462 17.81 18.57 0.96
N SER A 463 16.76 18.09 1.63
CA SER A 463 15.97 16.93 1.19
C SER A 463 14.87 17.29 0.18
N ASP A 464 14.36 18.53 0.25
CA ASP A 464 13.32 19.05 -0.64
C ASP A 464 13.95 19.81 -1.81
N VAL A 465 14.53 19.05 -2.74
CA VAL A 465 15.35 19.55 -3.88
C VAL A 465 14.75 20.76 -4.59
N HIS A 466 13.43 20.73 -4.80
CA HIS A 466 12.72 21.81 -5.50
C HIS A 466 11.95 22.73 -4.57
N GLY A 467 12.00 22.56 -3.26
CA GLY A 467 11.27 23.38 -2.27
C GLY A 467 9.75 23.21 -2.34
N VAL A 468 9.25 22.07 -2.82
CA VAL A 468 7.80 21.86 -3.01
C VAL A 468 7.08 21.82 -1.67
N GLU A 469 7.61 21.08 -0.70
CA GLU A 469 6.99 20.99 0.62
C GLU A 469 7.14 22.30 1.39
N LEU A 470 8.26 23.01 1.22
CA LEU A 470 8.43 24.36 1.77
C LEU A 470 7.33 25.31 1.24
N ARG A 471 7.11 25.32 -0.07
CA ARG A 471 6.06 26.13 -0.71
C ARG A 471 4.67 25.72 -0.23
N ASN A 472 4.40 24.43 -0.06
CA ASN A 472 3.13 23.94 0.46
C ASN A 472 2.85 24.46 1.88
N VAL A 473 3.83 24.38 2.79
CA VAL A 473 3.70 24.91 4.16
C VAL A 473 3.48 26.41 4.12
N CYS A 474 4.29 27.15 3.37
CA CYS A 474 4.17 28.60 3.23
C CYS A 474 2.82 29.01 2.64
N PHE A 475 2.32 28.27 1.66
CA PHE A 475 1.02 28.52 1.05
C PHE A 475 -0.11 28.36 2.07
N LEU A 476 -0.16 27.24 2.79
CA LEU A 476 -1.16 26.99 3.83
C LEU A 476 -1.16 28.06 4.93
N LEU A 477 0.03 28.48 5.37
CA LEU A 477 0.16 29.55 6.37
C LEU A 477 -0.36 30.89 5.85
N ARG A 478 -0.09 31.23 4.59
CA ARG A 478 -0.61 32.46 3.96
C ARG A 478 -2.13 32.43 3.84
N GLU A 479 -2.71 31.30 3.44
CA GLU A 479 -4.17 31.14 3.40
C GLU A 479 -4.82 31.22 4.79
N TYR A 480 -4.14 30.72 5.83
CA TYR A 480 -4.59 30.88 7.21
C TYR A 480 -4.57 32.34 7.65
N VAL A 481 -3.48 33.07 7.37
CA VAL A 481 -3.36 34.50 7.69
C VAL A 481 -4.43 35.31 6.96
N ARG A 482 -4.69 35.01 5.68
CA ARG A 482 -5.70 35.72 4.86
C ARG A 482 -7.11 35.58 5.43
N SER A 483 -7.44 34.45 6.06
CA SER A 483 -8.80 34.14 6.51
C SER A 483 -9.09 34.50 7.97
N ARG A 484 -8.10 34.94 8.75
CA ARG A 484 -8.20 35.14 10.21
C ARG A 484 -7.91 36.58 10.65
N PRO A 485 -8.44 37.02 11.81
CA PRO A 485 -8.08 38.31 12.40
C PRO A 485 -6.59 38.34 12.82
N SER A 486 -6.01 39.55 12.87
CA SER A 486 -4.56 39.77 13.05
C SER A 486 -3.96 39.11 14.30
N THR A 487 -4.70 39.05 15.41
CA THR A 487 -4.23 38.43 16.66
C THR A 487 -4.13 36.91 16.57
N ALA A 488 -5.03 36.26 15.83
CA ALA A 488 -4.97 34.82 15.55
C ALA A 488 -3.91 34.48 14.50
N ALA A 489 -3.64 35.42 13.57
CA ALA A 489 -2.64 35.27 12.52
C ALA A 489 -1.18 35.45 12.98
N ALA A 490 -0.94 36.08 14.13
CA ALA A 490 0.40 36.41 14.61
C ALA A 490 1.34 35.19 14.73
N GLY A 491 0.82 34.04 15.15
CA GLY A 491 1.60 32.80 15.23
C GLY A 491 2.02 32.27 13.85
N ALA A 492 1.12 32.33 12.86
CA ALA A 492 1.40 31.92 11.49
C ALA A 492 2.37 32.88 10.78
N LEU A 493 2.27 34.18 11.04
CA LEU A 493 3.23 35.18 10.55
C LEU A 493 4.64 34.93 11.08
N ALA A 494 4.78 34.74 12.40
CA ALA A 494 6.07 34.42 13.00
C ALA A 494 6.65 33.11 12.44
N PHE A 495 5.80 32.13 12.12
CA PHE A 495 6.21 30.89 11.49
C PHE A 495 6.79 31.13 10.10
N LEU A 496 6.08 31.90 9.26
CA LEU A 496 6.52 32.29 7.91
C LEU A 496 7.85 33.06 7.95
N ASP A 497 8.00 33.99 8.90
CA ASP A 497 9.23 34.78 9.05
C ASP A 497 10.44 33.89 9.31
N VAL A 498 10.29 32.87 10.17
CA VAL A 498 11.38 31.92 10.45
C VAL A 498 11.72 31.10 9.21
N LEU A 499 10.73 30.52 8.51
CA LEU A 499 11.00 29.77 7.28
C LEU A 499 11.77 30.62 6.26
N THR A 500 11.32 31.86 6.05
CA THR A 500 11.94 32.79 5.10
C THR A 500 13.38 33.11 5.47
N GLN A 501 13.67 33.34 6.75
CA GLN A 501 15.04 33.59 7.23
C GLN A 501 15.97 32.41 6.96
N TYR A 502 15.52 31.19 7.22
CA TYR A 502 16.32 29.99 7.00
C TYR A 502 16.50 29.67 5.52
N GLU A 503 15.46 29.87 4.69
CA GLU A 503 15.54 29.71 3.25
C GLU A 503 16.60 30.65 2.64
N LEU A 504 16.56 31.94 2.99
CA LEU A 504 17.54 32.93 2.51
C LEU A 504 18.97 32.59 2.95
N ALA A 505 19.15 32.15 4.20
CA ALA A 505 20.46 31.75 4.71
C ALA A 505 21.00 30.50 3.99
N HIS A 506 20.13 29.55 3.63
CA HIS A 506 20.52 28.37 2.88
C HIS A 506 20.90 28.69 1.43
N GLN A 507 20.16 29.59 0.77
CA GLN A 507 20.48 30.09 -0.57
C GLN A 507 21.81 30.85 -0.60
N SER A 508 22.17 31.59 0.46
CA SER A 508 23.48 32.26 0.52
C SER A 508 24.64 31.27 0.65
N GLN A 509 24.45 30.16 1.36
CA GLN A 509 25.50 29.15 1.57
C GLN A 509 25.72 28.24 0.35
N THR A 510 24.73 28.12 -0.54
CA THR A 510 24.81 27.26 -1.73
C THR A 510 25.38 28.00 -2.96
N ASN A 511 25.45 29.33 -2.91
CA ASN A 511 26.01 30.18 -3.95
C ASN A 511 27.50 30.56 -3.70
N GLU A 512 28.06 30.19 -2.55
CA GLU A 512 29.50 30.26 -2.21
C GLU A 512 30.17 28.91 -2.52
#